data_AF-A0A536FCS7-F1
#
_entry.id   AF-A0A536FCS7-F1
#
_cell.length_a   1.000
_cell.length_b   1.000
_cell.length_c   1.000
_cell.angle_alpha   90.00
_cell.angle_beta   90.00
_cell.angle_gamma   90.00
#
_symmetry.space_group_name_H-M   'P 1'
#
loop_
_entity.id
_entity.type
_entity.pdbx_description
1 polymer ?
#
loop_
_entity_poly.entity_id
_entity_poly.type
_entity_poly.pdbx_seq_one_letter_code
_entity_poly.pdbx_strand_id
1 'polypeptide(L)' 'MANPLIIVESPAKAKTLGRFLGGKYDIRASMGHVRDLPKST' A
#
# COMPACT_ATOMS: atom_id res chain seq x y z
N MET A 1 -13.87 -10.72 -11.86
CA MET A 1 -13.53 -11.12 -10.48
C MET A 1 -12.89 -9.95 -9.77
N ALA A 2 -13.13 -9.76 -8.48
CA ALA A 2 -12.45 -8.75 -7.71
C ALA A 2 -11.02 -9.21 -7.42
N ASN A 3 -10.02 -8.40 -7.76
CA ASN A 3 -8.64 -8.67 -7.39
C ASN A 3 -8.47 -8.41 -5.89
N PRO A 4 -7.84 -9.30 -5.11
CA PRO A 4 -7.57 -9.02 -3.70
C PRO A 4 -6.67 -7.80 -3.56
N LEU A 5 -6.95 -6.96 -2.56
CA LEU A 5 -6.22 -5.72 -2.28
C LEU A 5 -5.08 -5.98 -1.28
N ILE A 6 -3.88 -5.53 -1.62
CA ILE A 6 -2.71 -5.52 -0.74
C ILE A 6 -2.30 -4.07 -0.49
N ILE A 7 -2.22 -3.68 0.78
CA ILE A 7 -1.80 -2.33 1.19
C ILE A 7 -0.41 -2.40 1.84
N VAL A 8 0.50 -1.52 1.42
CA VAL A 8 1.87 -1.43 1.95
C VAL A 8 2.21 0.01 2.35
N GLU A 9 3.23 0.23 3.19
CA GLU A 9 3.51 1.59 3.69
C GLU A 9 4.08 2.55 2.62
N SER A 10 4.87 2.03 1.67
CA SER A 10 5.68 2.83 0.76
C SER A 10 5.54 2.41 -0.70
N PRO A 11 5.66 3.35 -1.65
CA PRO A 11 5.50 3.08 -3.07
C PRO A 11 6.62 2.16 -3.61
N ALA A 12 7.81 2.19 -2.99
CA ALA A 12 8.91 1.29 -3.32
C ALA A 12 8.54 -0.18 -3.05
N LYS A 13 7.92 -0.49 -1.90
CA LYS A 13 7.44 -1.84 -1.59
C LYS A 13 6.37 -2.28 -2.60
N ALA A 14 5.44 -1.40 -2.96
CA ALA A 14 4.39 -1.71 -3.93
C ALA A 14 4.98 -2.10 -5.30
N LYS A 15 5.96 -1.34 -5.79
CA LYS A 15 6.67 -1.65 -7.04
C LYS A 15 7.41 -2.98 -6.99
N THR A 16 8.05 -3.29 -5.86
CA THR A 16 8.75 -4.56 -5.66
C THR A 16 7.78 -5.75 -5.64
N LEU A 17 6.70 -5.68 -4.84
CA LEU A 17 5.69 -6.75 -4.80
C LEU A 17 4.97 -6.92 -6.14
N GLY A 18 4.70 -5.84 -6.88
CA GLY A 18 4.08 -5.92 -8.21
C GLY A 18 4.90 -6.74 -9.21
N ARG A 19 6.23 -6.74 -9.10
CA ARG A 19 7.12 -7.56 -9.93
C ARG A 19 7.04 -9.05 -9.56
N PHE A 20 6.78 -9.37 -8.29
CA PHE A 20 6.72 -10.75 -7.80
C PHE A 20 5.35 -11.40 -7.93
N LEU A 21 4.28 -10.65 -7.65
CA LEU A 21 2.91 -11.17 -7.59
C LEU A 21 2.15 -11.04 -8.92
N GLY A 22 2.65 -10.22 -9.85
CA GLY A 22 2.02 -9.95 -11.13
C GLY A 22 0.66 -9.25 -10.99
N GLY A 23 -0.18 -9.33 -12.03
CA GLY A 23 -1.48 -8.65 -12.10
C GLY A 23 -2.63 -9.33 -11.35
N LYS A 24 -2.33 -10.25 -10.42
CA LYS A 24 -3.35 -11.00 -9.65
C LYS A 24 -3.95 -10.19 -8.50
N TYR A 25 -3.27 -9.12 -8.07
CA TYR A 25 -3.62 -8.32 -6.90
C TYR A 25 -3.66 -6.82 -7.26
N ASP A 26 -4.54 -6.06 -6.62
CA ASP A 26 -4.41 -4.59 -6.59
C ASP A 26 -3.49 -4.21 -5.44
N ILE A 27 -2.40 -3.50 -5.72
CA ILE A 27 -1.37 -3.16 -4.73
C ILE A 27 -1.33 -1.65 -4.59
N ARG A 28 -1.59 -1.14 -3.38
CA ARG A 28 -1.62 0.30 -3.07
C ARG A 28 -0.69 0.64 -1.91
N ALA A 29 -0.07 1.81 -1.99
CA ALA A 29 0.74 2.33 -0.89
C ALA A 29 -0.09 3.27 0.00
N SER A 30 0.05 3.17 1.32
CA SER A 30 -0.58 4.08 2.30
C SER A 30 0.15 5.42 2.40
N MET A 31 1.36 5.52 1.84
CA MET A 31 2.23 6.69 1.89
C MET A 31 2.56 7.12 3.33
N GLY A 32 2.71 6.14 4.23
CA GLY A 32 2.94 6.36 5.67
C GLY A 32 1.66 6.29 6.51
N HIS A 33 1.62 7.06 7.60
CA HIS A 33 0.47 7.12 8.50
C HIS A 33 -0.72 7.80 7.83
N VAL A 34 -1.86 7.12 7.81
CA VAL A 34 -3.12 7.64 7.24
C VAL A 34 -3.87 8.52 8.24
N ARG A 35 -3.65 8.29 9.54
CA ARG A 35 -4.24 9.05 10.63
C ARG A 35 -3.23 9.14 11.76
N ASP A 36 -3.18 10.30 12.38
CA ASP A 36 -2.39 10.58 13.56
C ASP A 36 -3.28 11.28 14.60
N LEU A 37 -2.84 11.31 15.84
CA LEU A 37 -3.50 12.08 16.89
C LEU A 37 -3.33 13.58 16.61
N PRO A 38 -4.21 14.44 17.17
CA PRO A 38 -4.02 15.88 17.12
C PRO A 38 -2.63 16.22 17.67
N LYS A 39 -1.87 17.03 16.94
CA LYS A 39 -0.57 17.50 17.44
C LYS A 39 -0.82 18.39 18.66
N SER A 40 -0.15 18.09 19.76
CA SER A 40 -0.16 18.97 20.93
C SER A 40 0.30 20.36 20.51
N THR A 41 -0.57 21.34 20.77
CA THR A 41 -0.29 22.77 20.55
C THR A 41 0.72 23.28 21.55
#